data_AF-A0A846UNQ8-F1
#
_entry.id   AF-A0A846UNQ8-F1
#
_cell.length_a   1.000
_cell.length_b   1.000
_cell.length_c   1.000
_cell.angle_alpha   90.00
_cell.angle_beta   90.00
_cell.angle_gamma   90.00
#
_symmetry.space_group_name_H-M   'P 1'
#
loop_
_entity.id
_entity.type
_entity.pdbx_description
1 polymer ?
#
loop_
_entity_poly.entity_id
_entity_poly.type
_entity_poly.pdbx_seq_one_letter_code
_entity_poly.pdbx_strand_id
1 'polypeptide(L)'
;MNKTSHRPVRAAPAAAHPVDADAALAQGRALHAQGRLTEAFSLYQAALSAQPENPEALHLLGVAYLGLRQPALGIAFVRRAIARRPEAPDYRLNLATALLQLGQAPEALAEMQVACELRPDDAPSLAMLGGLCVQLQRFDEAERRYAAALALQPDQAHWHEALARLRYLRWAMPEAVPHAQQALALAPRLADRLNMGFARATSPSPQASPALLLNASATLDAAALERACTERDLLAVDDFLPDPQAFRAEALRLCATQAQRSPNGNFPGVQTPPLPAGATMQRIADMLGRSIKWDSPDNGALRVSLAADDARADVHVDNPTLPHIFGGVLYLSRPEDCRGGTRFYRHRATGWDRRPDDAALAGMGHASFLDFQKRHLPINRRLPFAEWQQQRDATWEFLFEVPMRFNRLIVFRSDFFHAITELFGDRPESGRLVQLFHFESER
;
A
#
# COMPACT_ATOMS: atom_id res chain seq x y z
N MET A 1 3.01 21.64 95.44
CA MET A 1 3.08 21.83 93.98
C MET A 1 4.54 21.74 93.56
N ASN A 2 4.99 20.58 93.07
CA ASN A 2 6.23 20.45 92.31
C ASN A 2 6.17 19.10 91.57
N LYS A 3 5.93 19.12 90.26
CA LYS A 3 6.08 17.95 89.39
C LYS A 3 7.11 18.31 88.34
N THR A 4 8.28 17.69 88.50
CA THR A 4 9.46 17.74 87.65
C THR A 4 9.13 17.29 86.23
N SER A 5 9.68 18.02 85.25
CA SER A 5 9.54 17.75 83.84
C SER A 5 10.40 16.57 83.42
N HIS A 6 9.82 15.57 82.77
CA HIS A 6 10.56 14.65 81.91
C HIS A 6 10.13 14.90 80.47
N ARG A 7 10.99 15.59 79.71
CA ARG A 7 10.92 15.59 78.24
C ARG A 7 11.50 14.25 77.76
N PRO A 8 10.78 13.45 76.96
CA PRO A 8 11.42 12.36 76.24
C PRO A 8 12.32 12.96 75.15
N VAL A 9 13.58 12.52 75.11
CA VAL A 9 14.52 12.80 74.02
C VAL A 9 13.97 12.12 72.77
N ARG A 10 13.52 12.91 71.80
CA ARG A 10 13.12 12.41 70.49
C ARG A 10 14.42 12.03 69.77
N ALA A 11 14.65 10.72 69.59
CA ALA A 11 15.77 10.22 68.82
C ALA A 11 15.78 10.88 67.44
N ALA A 12 16.94 11.40 67.03
CA ALA A 12 17.13 11.90 65.68
C ALA A 12 16.82 10.78 64.68
N PRO A 13 16.12 11.04 63.56
CA PRO A 13 15.94 10.03 62.53
C PRO A 13 17.33 9.59 62.06
N ALA A 14 17.57 8.28 62.07
CA ALA A 14 18.77 7.70 61.47
C ALA A 14 18.90 8.28 60.06
N ALA A 15 20.06 8.88 59.76
CA ALA A 15 20.35 9.41 58.45
C ALA A 15 20.10 8.29 57.43
N ALA A 16 19.06 8.45 56.61
CA ALA A 16 18.82 7.57 55.48
C ALA A 16 20.12 7.54 54.68
N HIS A 17 20.67 6.34 54.45
CA HIS A 17 21.84 6.18 53.62
C HIS A 17 21.60 6.96 52.32
N PRO A 18 22.53 7.84 51.89
CA PRO A 18 22.36 8.59 50.66
C PRO A 18 22.11 7.58 49.55
N VAL A 19 20.95 7.70 48.90
CA VAL A 19 20.60 6.83 47.77
C VAL A 19 21.65 7.11 46.70
N ASP A 20 22.44 6.09 46.39
CA ASP A 20 23.29 6.13 45.21
C ASP A 20 22.39 6.06 43.97
N ALA A 21 22.32 7.16 43.24
CA ALA A 21 21.46 7.31 42.08
C ALA A 21 21.82 6.31 40.98
N ASP A 22 23.11 6.01 40.78
CA ASP A 22 23.57 5.11 39.73
C ASP A 22 23.24 3.65 40.09
N ALA A 23 23.40 3.29 41.36
CA ALA A 23 22.98 1.98 41.88
C ALA A 23 21.45 1.79 41.77
N ALA A 24 20.68 2.81 42.13
CA ALA A 24 19.22 2.80 42.02
C ALA A 24 18.77 2.68 40.55
N LEU A 25 19.42 3.38 39.62
CA LEU A 25 19.15 3.26 38.18
C LEU A 25 19.46 1.86 37.65
N ALA A 26 20.62 1.30 38.01
CA ALA A 26 21.02 -0.04 37.59
C ALA A 26 20.03 -1.11 38.07
N GLN A 27 19.63 -1.05 39.35
CA GLN A 27 18.64 -1.96 39.90
C GLN A 27 17.25 -1.74 39.26
N GLY A 28 16.87 -0.47 39.04
CA GLY A 28 15.62 -0.11 38.39
C GLY A 28 15.51 -0.69 36.98
N ARG A 29 16.57 -0.59 36.17
CA ARG A 29 16.64 -1.19 34.83
C ARG A 29 16.47 -2.71 34.88
N ALA A 30 17.14 -3.38 35.82
CA ALA A 30 17.02 -4.83 35.98
C ALA A 30 15.58 -5.27 36.32
N LEU A 31 14.91 -4.53 37.21
CA LEU A 31 13.50 -4.80 37.55
C LEU A 31 12.55 -4.47 36.40
N HIS A 32 12.80 -3.40 35.65
CA HIS A 32 12.03 -3.06 34.45
C HIS A 32 12.12 -4.19 33.42
N ALA A 33 13.32 -4.70 33.14
CA ALA A 33 13.52 -5.82 32.22
C ALA A 33 12.78 -7.12 32.66
N GLN A 34 12.54 -7.28 33.96
CA GLN A 34 11.75 -8.37 34.53
C GLN A 34 10.23 -8.11 34.54
N GLY A 35 9.76 -6.98 34.02
CA GLY A 35 8.35 -6.56 34.06
C GLY A 35 7.88 -6.05 35.43
N ARG A 36 8.78 -5.89 36.40
CA ARG A 36 8.48 -5.39 37.76
C ARG A 36 8.43 -3.86 37.77
N LEU A 37 7.49 -3.31 37.01
CA LEU A 37 7.42 -1.87 36.68
C LEU A 37 7.24 -0.97 37.90
N THR A 38 6.43 -1.38 38.89
CA THR A 38 6.19 -0.60 40.11
C THR A 38 7.47 -0.41 40.93
N GLU A 39 8.28 -1.46 41.05
CA GLU A 39 9.51 -1.41 41.83
C GLU A 39 10.61 -0.64 41.09
N ALA A 40 10.70 -0.83 39.77
CA ALA A 40 11.56 -0.01 38.92
C ALA A 40 11.20 1.48 39.03
N PHE A 41 9.90 1.81 39.03
CA PHE A 41 9.41 3.17 39.18
C PHE A 41 9.85 3.79 40.52
N SER A 42 9.73 3.08 41.64
CA SER A 42 10.21 3.56 42.93
C SER A 42 11.72 3.82 42.94
N LEU A 43 12.51 2.98 42.26
CA LEU A 43 13.95 3.17 42.15
C LEU A 43 14.32 4.38 41.27
N TYR A 44 13.59 4.62 40.18
CA TYR A 44 13.79 5.83 39.36
C TYR A 44 13.44 7.11 40.13
N GLN A 45 12.39 7.09 40.97
CA GLN A 45 12.07 8.20 41.87
C GLN A 45 13.15 8.42 42.94
N ALA A 46 13.70 7.34 43.48
CA ALA A 46 14.81 7.42 44.44
C ALA A 46 16.07 8.02 43.78
N ALA A 47 16.39 7.61 42.54
CA ALA A 47 17.48 8.18 41.77
C ALA A 47 17.28 9.69 41.49
N LEU A 48 16.07 10.12 41.15
CA LEU A 48 15.75 11.55 40.99
C LEU A 48 15.76 12.32 42.31
N SER A 49 15.45 11.68 43.44
CA SER A 49 15.54 12.32 44.74
C SER A 49 16.99 12.63 45.11
N ALA A 50 17.93 11.76 44.73
CA ALA A 50 19.36 11.97 44.89
C ALA A 50 19.94 12.94 43.85
N GLN A 51 19.47 12.89 42.61
CA GLN A 51 19.91 13.74 41.50
C GLN A 51 18.70 14.24 40.67
N PRO A 52 18.11 15.41 41.02
CA PRO A 52 16.83 15.89 40.46
C PRO A 52 16.77 16.09 38.94
N GLU A 53 17.91 16.29 38.30
CA GLU A 53 18.03 16.53 36.86
C GLU A 53 18.85 15.43 36.16
N ASN A 54 18.97 14.24 36.77
CA ASN A 54 19.62 13.12 36.11
C ASN A 54 18.82 12.72 34.85
N PRO A 55 19.41 12.86 33.64
CA PRO A 55 18.69 12.68 32.39
C PRO A 55 18.17 11.25 32.20
N GLU A 56 18.92 10.25 32.66
CA GLU A 56 18.52 8.85 32.52
C GLU A 56 17.35 8.51 33.45
N ALA A 57 17.40 8.99 34.70
CA ALA A 57 16.30 8.80 35.65
C ALA A 57 15.02 9.50 35.17
N LEU A 58 15.14 10.73 34.63
CA LEU A 58 14.02 11.44 34.00
C LEU A 58 13.44 10.64 32.82
N HIS A 59 14.29 10.13 31.93
CA HIS A 59 13.85 9.34 30.76
C HIS A 59 13.15 8.05 31.18
N LEU A 60 13.75 7.25 32.05
CA LEU A 60 13.21 5.96 32.48
C LEU A 60 11.89 6.13 33.25
N LEU A 61 11.78 7.18 34.08
CA LEU A 61 10.52 7.52 34.73
C LEU A 61 9.46 7.94 33.71
N GLY A 62 9.85 8.73 32.70
CA GLY A 62 8.98 9.09 31.59
C GLY A 62 8.44 7.87 30.83
N VAL A 63 9.31 6.94 30.45
CA VAL A 63 8.94 5.67 29.80
C VAL A 63 8.01 4.84 30.69
N ALA A 64 8.26 4.78 31.99
CA ALA A 64 7.39 4.08 32.93
C ALA A 64 5.97 4.70 32.96
N TYR A 65 5.85 6.04 32.98
CA TYR A 65 4.56 6.71 32.87
C TYR A 65 3.85 6.45 31.54
N LEU A 66 4.58 6.37 30.42
CA LEU A 66 4.01 5.96 29.13
C LEU A 66 3.43 4.53 29.20
N GLY A 67 4.16 3.59 29.79
CA GLY A 67 3.71 2.21 30.00
C GLY A 67 2.47 2.11 30.90
N LEU A 68 2.35 3.00 31.89
CA LEU A 68 1.18 3.13 32.77
C LEU A 68 0.01 3.90 32.14
N ARG A 69 0.05 4.18 30.83
CA ARG A 69 -0.99 4.94 30.11
C ARG A 69 -1.21 6.35 30.67
N GLN A 70 -0.15 6.99 31.19
CA GLN A 70 -0.15 8.39 31.62
C GLN A 70 0.71 9.25 30.69
N PRO A 71 0.28 9.45 29.43
CA PRO A 71 1.14 9.99 28.37
C PRO A 71 1.60 11.43 28.61
N ALA A 72 0.76 12.27 29.21
CA ALA A 72 1.11 13.67 29.47
C ALA A 72 2.32 13.80 30.43
N LEU A 73 2.33 13.01 31.51
CA LEU A 73 3.45 12.97 32.45
C LEU A 73 4.68 12.34 31.81
N GLY A 74 4.49 11.23 31.10
CA GLY A 74 5.58 10.55 30.39
C GLY A 74 6.33 11.48 29.43
N ILE A 75 5.59 12.19 28.57
CA ILE A 75 6.14 13.16 27.61
C ILE A 75 6.85 14.30 28.33
N ALA A 76 6.30 14.83 29.42
CA ALA A 76 6.94 15.91 30.17
C ALA A 76 8.30 15.50 30.75
N PHE A 77 8.38 14.29 31.32
CA PHE A 77 9.64 13.74 31.83
C PHE A 77 10.66 13.46 30.72
N VAL A 78 10.23 12.87 29.60
CA VAL A 78 11.12 12.61 28.46
C VAL A 78 11.64 13.91 27.84
N ARG A 79 10.80 14.95 27.71
CA ARG A 79 11.25 16.28 27.23
C ARG A 79 12.29 16.91 28.16
N ARG A 80 12.11 16.78 29.48
CA ARG A 80 13.12 17.23 30.47
C ARG A 80 14.42 16.44 30.32
N ALA A 81 14.35 15.12 30.10
CA ALA A 81 15.53 14.30 29.83
C ALA A 81 16.29 14.77 28.58
N ILE A 82 15.57 15.02 27.47
CA ILE A 82 16.14 15.56 26.22
C ILE A 82 16.81 16.92 26.46
N ALA A 83 16.19 17.81 27.25
CA ALA A 83 16.78 19.11 27.57
C ALA A 83 18.09 19.01 28.37
N ARG A 84 18.30 17.91 29.11
CA ARG A 84 19.53 17.66 29.88
C ARG A 84 20.58 16.87 29.11
N ARG A 85 20.17 16.03 28.17
CA ARG A 85 21.04 15.21 27.33
C ARG A 85 20.48 15.15 25.90
N PRO A 86 20.65 16.22 25.10
CA PRO A 86 20.06 16.32 23.77
C PRO A 86 20.64 15.34 22.74
N GLU A 87 21.82 14.79 23.02
CA GLU A 87 22.57 13.84 22.20
C GLU A 87 22.15 12.37 22.38
N ALA A 88 21.20 12.09 23.27
CA ALA A 88 20.68 10.74 23.48
C ALA A 88 19.51 10.43 22.52
N PRO A 89 19.74 9.70 21.41
CA PRO A 89 18.69 9.41 20.42
C PRO A 89 17.52 8.60 21.00
N ASP A 90 17.79 7.70 21.96
CA ASP A 90 16.75 6.84 22.56
C ASP A 90 15.65 7.66 23.26
N TYR A 91 15.98 8.85 23.77
CA TYR A 91 15.00 9.71 24.42
C TYR A 91 14.03 10.29 23.39
N ARG A 92 14.56 10.68 22.23
CA ARG A 92 13.78 11.20 21.11
C ARG A 92 12.95 10.11 20.43
N LEU A 93 13.48 8.90 20.25
CA LEU A 93 12.72 7.76 19.73
C LEU A 93 11.51 7.42 20.60
N ASN A 94 11.70 7.40 21.93
CA ASN A 94 10.60 7.16 22.87
C ASN A 94 9.58 8.30 22.87
N LEU A 95 10.03 9.56 22.78
CA LEU A 95 9.13 10.70 22.62
C LEU A 95 8.32 10.60 21.31
N ALA A 96 8.99 10.35 20.18
CA ALA A 96 8.34 10.19 18.89
C ALA A 96 7.29 9.09 18.91
N THR A 97 7.62 7.93 19.49
CA THR A 97 6.69 6.80 19.64
C THR A 97 5.46 7.18 20.48
N ALA A 98 5.66 7.89 21.59
CA ALA A 98 4.56 8.38 22.42
C ALA A 98 3.66 9.37 21.68
N LEU A 99 4.26 10.31 20.93
CA LEU A 99 3.53 11.29 20.12
C LEU A 99 2.70 10.62 19.02
N LEU A 100 3.23 9.57 18.36
CA LEU A 100 2.48 8.79 17.38
C LEU A 100 1.25 8.11 17.98
N GLN A 101 1.38 7.52 19.17
CA GLN A 101 0.24 6.91 19.86
C GLN A 101 -0.86 7.92 20.22
N LEU A 102 -0.51 9.21 20.34
CA LEU A 102 -1.45 10.30 20.57
C LEU A 102 -1.96 10.95 19.27
N GLY A 103 -1.56 10.45 18.10
CA GLY A 103 -1.93 11.02 16.79
C GLY A 103 -1.17 12.30 16.43
N GLN A 104 -0.14 12.68 17.17
CA GLN A 104 0.69 13.86 16.94
C GLN A 104 1.83 13.54 15.96
N ALA A 105 1.46 13.12 14.75
CA ALA A 105 2.40 12.60 13.75
C ALA A 105 3.43 13.64 13.24
N PRO A 106 3.10 14.93 13.04
CA PRO A 106 4.09 15.94 12.64
C PRO A 106 5.19 16.17 13.69
N GLU A 107 4.83 16.26 14.97
CA GLU A 107 5.80 16.41 16.06
C GLU A 107 6.64 15.15 16.24
N ALA A 108 6.02 13.98 16.13
CA ALA A 108 6.75 12.71 16.17
C ALA A 108 7.79 12.61 15.05
N LEU A 109 7.46 13.09 13.85
CA LEU A 109 8.38 13.11 12.72
C LEU A 109 9.62 13.95 13.00
N ALA A 110 9.44 15.14 13.57
CA ALA A 110 10.56 16.02 13.92
C ALA A 110 11.51 15.36 14.93
N GLU A 111 10.97 14.73 15.98
CA GLU A 111 11.80 14.04 16.98
C GLU A 111 12.51 12.80 16.40
N MET A 112 11.83 12.03 15.55
CA MET A 112 12.39 10.86 14.90
C MET A 112 13.53 11.23 13.93
N GLN A 113 13.39 12.35 13.20
CA GLN A 113 14.43 12.86 12.31
C GLN A 113 15.70 13.19 13.09
N VAL A 114 15.59 13.94 14.19
CA VAL A 114 16.74 14.26 15.03
C VAL A 114 17.35 12.99 15.66
N ALA A 115 16.52 12.01 16.06
CA ALA A 115 17.02 10.74 16.56
C ALA A 115 17.87 9.99 15.51
N CYS A 116 17.42 9.97 14.26
CA CYS A 116 18.16 9.36 13.15
C CYS A 116 19.43 10.15 12.77
N GLU A 117 19.44 11.48 12.95
CA GLU A 117 20.64 12.30 12.75
C GLU A 117 21.71 12.02 13.82
N LEU A 118 21.29 11.81 15.07
CA LEU A 118 22.16 11.45 16.18
C LEU A 118 22.69 10.01 16.07
N ARG A 119 21.96 9.12 15.37
CA ARG A 119 22.33 7.72 15.15
C ARG A 119 22.02 7.30 13.70
N PRO A 120 22.85 7.71 12.73
CA PRO A 120 22.59 7.47 11.30
C PRO A 120 22.67 5.99 10.91
N ASP A 121 23.41 5.17 11.66
CA ASP A 121 23.66 3.76 11.35
C ASP A 121 22.71 2.80 12.10
N ASP A 122 21.54 3.28 12.54
CA ASP A 122 20.53 2.47 13.22
C ASP A 122 19.38 2.10 12.28
N ALA A 123 19.51 0.94 11.64
CA ALA A 123 18.57 0.46 10.62
C ALA A 123 17.10 0.42 11.10
N PRO A 124 16.78 -0.09 12.32
CA PRO A 124 15.43 -0.05 12.86
C PRO A 124 14.84 1.37 12.94
N SER A 125 15.61 2.36 13.42
CA SER A 125 15.14 3.75 13.51
C SER A 125 14.87 4.35 12.14
N LEU A 126 15.76 4.10 11.16
CA LEU A 126 15.55 4.51 9.77
C LEU A 126 14.27 3.90 9.19
N ALA A 127 14.04 2.59 9.40
CA ALA A 127 12.83 1.93 8.92
C ALA A 127 11.55 2.46 9.60
N MET A 128 11.63 2.78 10.90
CA MET A 128 10.51 3.39 11.65
C MET A 128 10.17 4.78 11.10
N LEU A 129 11.20 5.60 10.82
CA LEU A 129 11.02 6.88 10.14
C LEU A 129 10.42 6.70 8.73
N GLY A 130 10.87 5.68 7.99
CA GLY A 130 10.29 5.30 6.70
C GLY A 130 8.79 5.01 6.79
N GLY A 131 8.37 4.20 7.76
CA GLY A 131 6.96 3.89 8.01
C GLY A 131 6.13 5.12 8.38
N LEU A 132 6.68 6.01 9.21
CA LEU A 132 6.03 7.28 9.54
C LEU A 132 5.87 8.18 8.30
N CYS A 133 6.90 8.25 7.44
CA CYS A 133 6.80 8.96 6.18
C CYS A 133 5.69 8.40 5.28
N VAL A 134 5.48 7.07 5.24
CA VAL A 134 4.34 6.46 4.52
C VAL A 134 3.01 6.94 5.10
N GLN A 135 2.84 6.92 6.43
CA GLN A 135 1.61 7.38 7.08
C GLN A 135 1.30 8.86 6.78
N LEU A 136 2.35 9.67 6.64
CA LEU A 136 2.26 11.10 6.28
C LEU A 136 2.27 11.35 4.76
N GLN A 137 2.17 10.30 3.93
CA GLN A 137 2.19 10.36 2.46
C GLN A 137 3.46 11.02 1.87
N ARG A 138 4.57 11.02 2.61
CA ARG A 138 5.89 11.48 2.17
C ARG A 138 6.66 10.35 1.49
N PHE A 139 6.14 9.84 0.37
CA PHE A 139 6.63 8.60 -0.26
C PHE A 139 8.10 8.64 -0.70
N ASP A 140 8.57 9.77 -1.25
CA ASP A 140 9.98 9.93 -1.65
C ASP A 140 10.94 9.81 -0.45
N GLU A 141 10.56 10.35 0.70
CA GLU A 141 11.37 10.23 1.90
C GLU A 141 11.28 8.81 2.47
N ALA A 142 10.09 8.22 2.51
CA ALA A 142 9.90 6.83 2.95
C ALA A 142 10.81 5.86 2.17
N GLU A 143 10.85 5.99 0.85
CA GLU A 143 11.72 5.20 -0.02
C GLU A 143 13.20 5.35 0.36
N ARG A 144 13.70 6.58 0.52
CA ARG A 144 15.09 6.83 0.92
C ARG A 144 15.41 6.20 2.28
N ARG A 145 14.50 6.28 3.25
CA ARG A 145 14.72 5.74 4.60
C ARG A 145 14.70 4.22 4.63
N TYR A 146 13.77 3.57 3.93
CA TYR A 146 13.78 2.11 3.80
C TYR A 146 15.00 1.60 3.04
N ALA A 147 15.43 2.29 1.98
CA ALA A 147 16.65 1.95 1.25
C ALA A 147 17.90 2.06 2.15
N ALA A 148 18.01 3.13 2.94
CA ALA A 148 19.10 3.28 3.91
C ALA A 148 19.09 2.21 5.00
N ALA A 149 17.91 1.87 5.54
CA ALA A 149 17.78 0.79 6.51
C ALA A 149 18.21 -0.57 5.92
N LEU A 150 17.80 -0.88 4.69
CA LEU A 150 18.19 -2.11 3.99
C LEU A 150 19.68 -2.16 3.62
N ALA A 151 20.32 -1.02 3.40
CA ALA A 151 21.77 -0.96 3.19
C ALA A 151 22.56 -1.40 4.44
N LEU A 152 22.00 -1.16 5.63
CA LEU A 152 22.58 -1.58 6.92
C LEU A 152 22.18 -3.01 7.32
N GLN A 153 20.92 -3.39 7.07
CA GLN A 153 20.37 -4.72 7.36
C GLN A 153 19.54 -5.22 6.17
N PRO A 154 20.15 -5.99 5.25
CA PRO A 154 19.49 -6.38 4.00
C PRO A 154 18.40 -7.45 4.19
N ASP A 155 18.47 -8.28 5.23
CA ASP A 155 17.61 -9.46 5.35
C ASP A 155 16.27 -9.18 6.06
N GLN A 156 15.61 -8.08 5.68
CA GLN A 156 14.40 -7.58 6.34
C GLN A 156 13.20 -7.60 5.40
N ALA A 157 12.45 -8.71 5.42
CA ALA A 157 11.34 -8.99 4.49
C ALA A 157 10.32 -7.85 4.39
N HIS A 158 9.88 -7.32 5.53
CA HIS A 158 8.91 -6.23 5.61
C HIS A 158 9.42 -4.88 5.05
N TRP A 159 10.73 -4.61 5.10
CA TRP A 159 11.31 -3.39 4.52
C TRP A 159 11.43 -3.53 3.00
N HIS A 160 11.82 -4.72 2.53
CA HIS A 160 11.78 -5.08 1.11
C HIS A 160 10.35 -4.96 0.55
N GLU A 161 9.35 -5.47 1.25
CA GLU A 161 7.93 -5.33 0.86
C GLU A 161 7.52 -3.85 0.75
N ALA A 162 7.85 -3.03 1.75
CA ALA A 162 7.51 -1.61 1.76
C ALA A 162 8.15 -0.85 0.58
N LEU A 163 9.43 -1.10 0.32
CA LEU A 163 10.16 -0.46 -0.78
C LEU A 163 9.62 -0.91 -2.15
N ALA A 164 9.31 -2.21 -2.30
CA ALA A 164 8.70 -2.72 -3.51
C ALA A 164 7.33 -2.07 -3.79
N ARG A 165 6.48 -1.92 -2.76
CA ARG A 165 5.19 -1.22 -2.87
C ARG A 165 5.34 0.26 -3.23
N LEU A 166 6.27 0.97 -2.60
CA LEU A 166 6.51 2.39 -2.87
C LEU A 166 6.94 2.63 -4.32
N ARG A 167 7.84 1.77 -4.83
CA ARG A 167 8.32 1.84 -6.22
C ARG A 167 7.25 1.41 -7.22
N TYR A 168 6.47 0.38 -6.86
CA TYR A 168 5.32 -0.07 -7.65
C TYR A 168 4.29 1.04 -7.87
N LEU A 169 3.94 1.80 -6.82
CA LEU A 169 3.03 2.95 -6.91
C LEU A 169 3.52 4.04 -7.87
N ARG A 170 4.83 4.09 -8.13
CA ARG A 170 5.46 5.05 -9.06
C ARG A 170 5.80 4.43 -10.41
N TRP A 171 5.39 3.19 -10.65
CA TRP A 171 5.73 2.41 -11.84
C TRP A 171 7.25 2.20 -12.05
N ALA A 172 8.06 2.31 -11.01
CA ALA A 172 9.48 1.98 -11.02
C ALA A 172 9.64 0.44 -10.90
N MET A 173 9.14 -0.29 -11.89
CA MET A 173 9.04 -1.76 -11.87
C MET A 173 10.39 -2.48 -11.86
N PRO A 174 11.40 -2.07 -12.67
CA PRO A 174 12.74 -2.65 -12.59
C PRO A 174 13.34 -2.57 -11.19
N GLU A 175 12.99 -1.54 -10.42
CA GLU A 175 13.45 -1.31 -9.06
C GLU A 175 12.52 -1.93 -8.01
N ALA A 176 11.22 -2.07 -8.26
CA ALA A 176 10.25 -2.64 -7.32
C ALA A 176 10.40 -4.16 -7.18
N VAL A 177 10.55 -4.83 -8.31
CA VAL A 177 10.46 -6.29 -8.42
C VAL A 177 11.61 -7.04 -7.71
N PRO A 178 12.88 -6.60 -7.79
CA PRO A 178 13.95 -7.22 -6.99
C PRO A 178 13.66 -7.19 -5.48
N HIS A 179 13.10 -6.09 -4.96
CA HIS A 179 12.71 -6.04 -3.55
C HIS A 179 11.52 -6.94 -3.25
N ALA A 180 10.56 -7.08 -4.17
CA ALA A 180 9.44 -8.00 -3.99
C ALA A 180 9.90 -9.46 -3.87
N GLN A 181 10.82 -9.89 -4.73
CA GLN A 181 11.41 -11.23 -4.68
C GLN A 181 12.16 -11.47 -3.38
N GLN A 182 12.98 -10.50 -2.96
CA GLN A 182 13.74 -10.63 -1.71
C GLN A 182 12.80 -10.70 -0.50
N ALA A 183 11.72 -9.92 -0.48
CA ALA A 183 10.69 -10.03 0.55
C ALA A 183 10.08 -11.43 0.61
N LEU A 184 9.72 -12.00 -0.55
CA LEU A 184 9.14 -13.34 -0.65
C LEU A 184 10.13 -14.45 -0.31
N ALA A 185 11.41 -14.30 -0.66
CA ALA A 185 12.46 -15.24 -0.31
C ALA A 185 12.68 -15.30 1.20
N LEU A 186 12.69 -14.15 1.86
CA LEU A 186 12.86 -14.02 3.32
C LEU A 186 11.59 -14.44 4.09
N ALA A 187 10.41 -14.20 3.51
CA ALA A 187 9.14 -14.55 4.13
C ALA A 187 8.12 -15.04 3.09
N PRO A 188 8.09 -16.35 2.77
CA PRO A 188 7.21 -16.90 1.73
C PRO A 188 5.71 -16.66 1.97
N ARG A 189 5.29 -16.50 3.23
CA ARG A 189 3.89 -16.14 3.58
C ARG A 189 3.47 -14.77 3.05
N LEU A 190 4.40 -13.92 2.63
CA LEU A 190 4.06 -12.66 1.97
C LEU A 190 3.43 -12.87 0.60
N ALA A 191 3.56 -14.05 -0.01
CA ALA A 191 2.96 -14.37 -1.31
C ALA A 191 1.43 -14.19 -1.32
N ASP A 192 0.78 -14.35 -0.17
CA ASP A 192 -0.67 -14.16 -0.02
C ASP A 192 -1.10 -12.69 -0.21
N ARG A 193 -0.18 -11.73 -0.07
CA ARG A 193 -0.50 -10.28 -0.12
C ARG A 193 0.40 -9.44 -1.01
N LEU A 194 1.54 -9.96 -1.44
CA LEU A 194 2.52 -9.27 -2.27
C LEU A 194 2.51 -9.91 -3.66
N ASN A 195 1.71 -9.35 -4.56
CA ASN A 195 1.61 -9.84 -5.92
C ASN A 195 1.74 -8.70 -6.92
N MET A 196 2.88 -8.62 -7.60
CA MET A 196 3.26 -7.49 -8.46
C MET A 196 3.86 -7.99 -9.78
N GLY A 197 3.46 -7.38 -10.89
CA GLY A 197 3.98 -7.63 -12.24
C GLY A 197 3.81 -6.38 -13.10
N PHE A 198 4.26 -6.39 -14.34
CA PHE A 198 4.16 -5.22 -15.23
C PHE A 198 3.98 -5.62 -16.70
N ALA A 199 3.35 -4.72 -17.45
CA ALA A 199 3.05 -4.83 -18.88
C ALA A 199 4.23 -4.37 -19.75
N ARG A 200 4.25 -4.74 -21.05
CA ARG A 200 5.19 -4.16 -22.02
C ARG A 200 5.01 -2.64 -22.09
N ALA A 201 6.08 -1.90 -21.80
CA ALA A 201 6.17 -0.48 -22.08
C ALA A 201 6.51 -0.30 -23.55
N THR A 202 5.53 0.03 -24.39
CA THR A 202 5.79 0.46 -25.77
C THR A 202 5.67 1.96 -25.86
N SER A 203 6.81 2.64 -25.85
CA SER A 203 6.98 3.91 -26.55
C SER A 203 8.29 3.82 -27.33
N PRO A 204 8.35 4.25 -28.60
CA PRO A 204 9.60 4.28 -29.35
C PRO A 204 10.46 5.43 -28.83
N SER A 205 11.13 5.23 -27.70
CA SER A 205 12.28 6.05 -27.31
C SER A 205 13.55 5.31 -27.73
N PRO A 206 14.43 5.93 -28.54
CA PRO A 206 15.73 5.36 -28.81
C PRO A 206 16.54 5.40 -27.52
N GLN A 207 16.92 4.22 -27.03
CA GLN A 207 17.68 3.93 -25.80
C GLN A 207 16.83 3.73 -24.53
N ALA A 208 16.57 2.47 -24.18
CA ALA A 208 17.07 1.86 -22.93
C ALA A 208 16.79 0.35 -22.88
N SER A 209 17.74 -0.35 -22.23
CA SER A 209 18.05 -1.78 -22.18
C SER A 209 16.96 -2.76 -21.73
N PRO A 210 17.13 -4.08 -22.00
CA PRO A 210 16.16 -5.12 -21.61
C PRO A 210 16.12 -5.26 -20.09
N ALA A 211 15.02 -4.85 -19.47
CA ALA A 211 14.81 -5.00 -18.04
C ALA A 211 14.25 -6.40 -17.73
N LEU A 212 15.14 -7.20 -17.13
CA LEU A 212 14.93 -8.47 -16.45
C LEU A 212 13.88 -8.34 -15.34
N LEU A 213 12.84 -9.19 -15.31
CA LEU A 213 11.94 -9.30 -14.14
C LEU A 213 11.60 -10.75 -13.80
N LEU A 214 11.69 -11.04 -12.50
CA LEU A 214 11.45 -12.31 -11.81
C LEU A 214 10.25 -12.09 -10.86
N ASN A 215 9.37 -13.06 -10.63
CA ASN A 215 8.61 -13.14 -9.38
C ASN A 215 8.25 -14.60 -9.03
N ALA A 216 8.31 -14.91 -7.74
CA ALA A 216 7.81 -16.13 -7.10
C ALA A 216 6.35 -15.87 -6.66
N SER A 217 5.38 -16.77 -6.71
CA SER A 217 5.39 -18.24 -6.76
C SER A 217 4.48 -18.78 -7.86
N ALA A 218 4.85 -19.93 -8.45
CA ALA A 218 4.44 -20.47 -9.76
C ALA A 218 5.13 -19.74 -10.93
N THR A 219 6.28 -20.29 -11.32
CA THR A 219 7.20 -19.82 -12.39
C THR A 219 6.49 -19.22 -13.61
N LEU A 220 6.54 -17.89 -13.70
CA LEU A 220 6.62 -17.20 -14.98
C LEU A 220 7.91 -16.35 -14.94
N ASP A 221 9.00 -16.86 -15.50
CA ASP A 221 10.24 -16.10 -15.71
C ASP A 221 10.00 -14.87 -16.63
N ALA A 222 11.01 -14.01 -16.82
CA ALA A 222 10.89 -12.84 -17.70
C ALA A 222 10.37 -13.20 -19.10
N ALA A 223 10.80 -14.35 -19.63
CA ALA A 223 10.33 -14.84 -20.92
C ALA A 223 8.87 -15.30 -20.85
N ALA A 224 8.39 -15.78 -19.70
CA ALA A 224 7.02 -16.19 -19.49
C ALA A 224 6.06 -15.02 -19.23
N LEU A 225 6.53 -13.92 -18.63
CA LEU A 225 5.79 -12.66 -18.58
C LEU A 225 5.75 -11.97 -19.95
N GLU A 226 6.87 -12.00 -20.69
CA GLU A 226 6.89 -11.55 -22.08
C GLU A 226 5.94 -12.40 -22.93
N ARG A 227 5.98 -13.74 -22.81
CA ARG A 227 4.99 -14.64 -23.40
C ARG A 227 3.58 -14.27 -22.95
N ALA A 228 3.34 -14.05 -21.67
CA ALA A 228 2.01 -13.69 -21.16
C ALA A 228 1.50 -12.37 -21.75
N CYS A 229 2.37 -11.35 -21.88
CA CYS A 229 2.04 -10.08 -22.51
C CYS A 229 1.83 -10.23 -24.02
N THR A 230 2.66 -11.00 -24.72
CA THR A 230 2.53 -11.28 -26.16
C THR A 230 1.27 -12.10 -26.45
N GLU A 231 0.97 -13.12 -25.65
CA GLU A 231 -0.24 -13.96 -25.78
C GLU A 231 -1.52 -13.18 -25.51
N ARG A 232 -1.46 -12.23 -24.56
CA ARG A 232 -2.54 -11.31 -24.20
C ARG A 232 -2.61 -10.09 -25.11
N ASP A 233 -1.61 -9.92 -25.97
CA ASP A 233 -1.41 -8.71 -26.77
C ASP A 233 -1.63 -7.45 -25.91
N LEU A 234 -0.96 -7.45 -24.77
CA LEU A 234 -1.13 -6.49 -23.69
C LEU A 234 -0.06 -5.39 -23.80
N LEU A 235 -0.53 -4.16 -23.86
CA LEU A 235 0.27 -2.95 -23.96
C LEU A 235 -0.11 -1.97 -22.85
N ALA A 236 0.90 -1.34 -22.25
CA ALA A 236 0.71 -0.18 -21.38
C ALA A 236 1.47 1.01 -21.97
N VAL A 237 0.75 2.09 -22.20
CA VAL A 237 1.28 3.32 -22.79
C VAL A 237 1.06 4.47 -21.83
N ASP A 238 2.17 4.99 -21.33
CA ASP A 238 2.22 6.18 -20.51
C ASP A 238 2.19 7.43 -21.35
N ASP A 239 1.69 8.50 -20.72
CA ASP A 239 1.63 9.83 -21.30
C ASP A 239 0.88 9.84 -22.65
N PHE A 240 -0.20 9.06 -22.70
CA PHE A 240 -0.96 8.74 -23.90
C PHE A 240 -1.63 9.97 -24.55
N LEU A 241 -2.25 10.81 -23.72
CA LEU A 241 -2.88 12.06 -24.13
C LEU A 241 -1.87 13.22 -24.10
N PRO A 242 -1.93 14.14 -25.10
CA PRO A 242 -1.06 15.31 -25.14
C PRO A 242 -1.41 16.38 -24.08
N ASP A 243 -2.70 16.54 -23.77
CA ASP A 243 -3.19 17.42 -22.69
C ASP A 243 -4.13 16.63 -21.77
N PRO A 244 -3.57 15.83 -20.85
CA PRO A 244 -4.37 14.96 -20.00
C PRO A 244 -5.17 15.73 -18.94
N GLN A 245 -4.75 16.94 -18.57
CA GLN A 245 -5.44 17.74 -17.56
C GLN A 245 -6.73 18.33 -18.12
N ALA A 246 -6.69 18.92 -19.31
CA ALA A 246 -7.89 19.42 -19.98
C ALA A 246 -8.87 18.26 -20.28
N PHE A 247 -8.34 17.13 -20.75
CA PHE A 247 -9.15 15.93 -21.01
C PHE A 247 -9.87 15.45 -19.75
N ARG A 248 -9.16 15.37 -18.62
CA ARG A 248 -9.72 14.98 -17.34
C ARG A 248 -10.81 15.94 -16.87
N ALA A 249 -10.59 17.25 -16.98
CA ALA A 249 -11.57 18.26 -16.58
C ALA A 249 -12.89 18.09 -17.36
N GLU A 250 -12.79 17.88 -18.67
CA GLU A 250 -13.96 17.61 -19.52
C GLU A 250 -14.63 16.27 -19.17
N ALA A 251 -13.83 15.22 -18.92
CA ALA A 251 -14.36 13.93 -18.51
C ALA A 251 -15.20 14.02 -17.22
N LEU A 252 -14.73 14.76 -16.21
CA LEU A 252 -15.49 15.00 -14.98
C LEU A 252 -16.78 15.78 -15.25
N ARG A 253 -16.74 16.80 -16.11
CA ARG A 253 -17.93 17.57 -16.51
C ARG A 253 -18.98 16.69 -17.19
N LEU A 254 -18.54 15.81 -18.09
CA LEU A 254 -19.41 14.84 -18.77
C LEU A 254 -19.99 13.83 -17.78
N CYS A 255 -19.17 13.30 -16.87
CA CYS A 255 -19.67 12.41 -15.83
C CYS A 255 -20.71 13.09 -14.93
N ALA A 256 -20.48 14.32 -14.50
CA ALA A 256 -21.42 15.06 -13.66
C ALA A 256 -22.79 15.31 -14.33
N THR A 257 -22.82 15.38 -15.66
CA THR A 257 -24.03 15.73 -16.43
C THR A 257 -24.72 14.53 -17.06
N GLN A 258 -23.99 13.46 -17.36
CA GLN A 258 -24.48 12.34 -18.17
C GLN A 258 -24.30 10.98 -17.50
N ALA A 259 -23.41 10.83 -16.52
CA ALA A 259 -23.18 9.52 -15.92
C ALA A 259 -24.33 9.12 -15.00
N GLN A 260 -24.77 7.87 -15.16
CA GLN A 260 -25.85 7.32 -14.35
C GLN A 260 -25.46 5.93 -13.86
N ARG A 261 -26.00 5.54 -12.70
CA ARG A 261 -25.87 4.17 -12.21
C ARG A 261 -26.88 3.31 -12.97
N SER A 262 -26.39 2.33 -13.73
CA SER A 262 -27.27 1.36 -14.39
C SER A 262 -27.87 0.40 -13.34
N PRO A 263 -29.20 0.24 -13.27
CA PRO A 263 -29.84 -0.69 -12.33
C PRO A 263 -29.30 -2.12 -12.48
N ASN A 264 -29.08 -2.52 -13.74
CA ASN A 264 -28.55 -3.83 -14.11
C ASN A 264 -27.03 -3.84 -14.31
N GLY A 265 -26.34 -2.72 -14.09
CA GLY A 265 -24.89 -2.61 -14.27
C GLY A 265 -24.13 -3.55 -13.35
N ASN A 266 -23.19 -4.31 -13.91
CA ASN A 266 -22.42 -5.30 -13.17
C ASN A 266 -21.25 -4.68 -12.39
N PHE A 267 -20.70 -3.58 -12.90
CA PHE A 267 -19.48 -2.95 -12.40
C PHE A 267 -19.79 -1.74 -11.51
N PRO A 268 -18.87 -1.38 -10.61
CA PRO A 268 -19.11 -0.31 -9.65
C PRO A 268 -19.09 1.08 -10.28
N GLY A 269 -19.89 1.97 -9.70
CA GLY A 269 -19.91 3.39 -10.04
C GLY A 269 -20.99 3.81 -11.03
N VAL A 270 -20.81 5.02 -11.56
CA VAL A 270 -21.67 5.63 -12.57
C VAL A 270 -20.93 5.69 -13.89
N GLN A 271 -21.67 5.53 -14.99
CA GLN A 271 -21.11 5.55 -16.34
C GLN A 271 -21.90 6.47 -17.25
N THR A 272 -21.21 7.20 -18.11
CA THR A 272 -21.84 7.93 -19.22
C THR A 272 -22.38 6.95 -20.28
N PRO A 273 -23.31 7.39 -21.14
CA PRO A 273 -23.48 6.76 -22.45
C PRO A 273 -22.14 6.70 -23.22
N PRO A 274 -22.02 5.86 -24.26
CA PRO A 274 -20.86 5.89 -25.16
C PRO A 274 -20.64 7.31 -25.72
N LEU A 275 -19.38 7.73 -25.73
CA LEU A 275 -18.98 9.06 -26.18
C LEU A 275 -18.20 8.96 -27.50
N PRO A 276 -18.25 9.98 -28.37
CA PRO A 276 -17.41 10.02 -29.56
C PRO A 276 -15.93 9.91 -29.20
N ALA A 277 -15.28 8.84 -29.66
CA ALA A 277 -13.90 8.51 -29.33
C ALA A 277 -12.97 8.37 -30.55
N GLY A 278 -13.41 8.82 -31.74
CA GLY A 278 -12.70 8.55 -33.01
C GLY A 278 -11.21 8.92 -33.02
N ALA A 279 -10.86 10.10 -32.50
CA ALA A 279 -9.46 10.52 -32.41
C ALA A 279 -8.63 9.64 -31.46
N THR A 280 -9.22 9.23 -30.33
CA THR A 280 -8.58 8.30 -29.39
C THR A 280 -8.43 6.92 -29.99
N MET A 281 -9.47 6.41 -30.66
CA MET A 281 -9.43 5.11 -31.33
C MET A 281 -8.41 5.09 -32.47
N GLN A 282 -8.29 6.16 -33.25
CA GLN A 282 -7.25 6.27 -34.28
C GLN A 282 -5.86 6.21 -33.66
N ARG A 283 -5.62 6.93 -32.55
CA ARG A 283 -4.34 6.86 -31.83
C ARG A 283 -4.04 5.44 -31.33
N ILE A 284 -5.06 4.71 -30.85
CA ILE A 284 -4.92 3.29 -30.46
C ILE A 284 -4.54 2.44 -31.67
N ALA A 285 -5.19 2.64 -32.82
CA ALA A 285 -4.90 1.92 -34.05
C ALA A 285 -3.45 2.16 -34.53
N ASP A 286 -3.03 3.43 -34.56
CA ASP A 286 -1.68 3.84 -34.96
C ASP A 286 -0.62 3.22 -34.04
N MET A 287 -0.88 3.19 -32.73
CA MET A 287 -0.02 2.57 -31.71
C MET A 287 0.08 1.05 -31.88
N LEU A 288 -1.03 0.39 -32.22
CA LEU A 288 -1.04 -1.05 -32.51
C LEU A 288 -0.42 -1.38 -33.86
N GLY A 289 -0.26 -0.40 -34.76
CA GLY A 289 0.24 -0.59 -36.11
C GLY A 289 -0.69 -1.42 -37.01
N ARG A 290 -1.98 -1.48 -36.69
CA ARG A 290 -2.99 -2.27 -37.42
C ARG A 290 -4.37 -1.65 -37.36
N SER A 291 -5.25 -2.05 -38.27
CA SER A 291 -6.64 -1.59 -38.29
C SER A 291 -7.43 -2.15 -37.11
N ILE A 292 -8.33 -1.32 -36.58
CA ILE A 292 -9.27 -1.69 -35.53
C ILE A 292 -10.70 -1.31 -35.92
N LYS A 293 -11.68 -2.03 -35.40
CA LYS A 293 -13.12 -1.76 -35.58
C LYS A 293 -13.77 -1.55 -34.22
N TRP A 294 -14.51 -0.47 -34.04
CA TRP A 294 -15.19 -0.18 -32.77
C TRP A 294 -16.66 0.19 -33.01
N ASP A 295 -17.55 -0.76 -32.78
CA ASP A 295 -19.00 -0.58 -32.86
C ASP A 295 -19.71 -0.96 -31.54
N SER A 296 -18.93 -1.19 -30.48
CA SER A 296 -19.46 -1.53 -29.16
C SER A 296 -20.30 -0.39 -28.55
N PRO A 297 -21.46 -0.71 -27.95
CA PRO A 297 -22.35 0.27 -27.34
C PRO A 297 -21.75 0.92 -26.07
N ASP A 298 -20.64 0.40 -25.55
CA ASP A 298 -19.95 0.97 -24.39
C ASP A 298 -18.61 1.62 -24.77
N ASN A 299 -18.25 1.65 -26.06
CA ASN A 299 -16.98 2.23 -26.48
C ASN A 299 -16.91 3.73 -26.21
N GLY A 300 -15.81 4.18 -25.61
CA GLY A 300 -15.56 5.58 -25.28
C GLY A 300 -16.26 6.07 -24.02
N ALA A 301 -17.05 5.22 -23.34
CA ALA A 301 -17.76 5.62 -22.13
C ALA A 301 -16.80 5.97 -20.98
N LEU A 302 -17.16 6.99 -20.21
CA LEU A 302 -16.45 7.37 -19.00
C LEU A 302 -17.11 6.72 -17.78
N ARG A 303 -16.30 6.22 -16.86
CA ARG A 303 -16.78 5.61 -15.61
C ARG A 303 -16.07 6.25 -14.42
N VAL A 304 -16.87 6.64 -13.43
CA VAL A 304 -16.41 7.08 -12.10
C VAL A 304 -16.86 6.06 -11.08
N SER A 305 -15.90 5.52 -10.32
CA SER A 305 -16.16 4.59 -9.22
C SER A 305 -15.53 5.12 -7.92
N LEU A 306 -16.27 5.06 -6.82
CA LEU A 306 -15.90 5.55 -5.49
C LEU A 306 -15.69 4.39 -4.52
N ALA A 307 -15.02 4.65 -3.40
CA ALA A 307 -14.72 3.64 -2.38
C ALA A 307 -15.95 2.89 -1.86
N ALA A 308 -17.09 3.58 -1.75
CA ALA A 308 -18.34 3.03 -1.23
C ALA A 308 -19.21 2.33 -2.29
N ASP A 309 -18.74 2.25 -3.55
CA ASP A 309 -19.53 1.61 -4.60
C ASP A 309 -19.64 0.09 -4.43
N ASP A 310 -20.74 -0.42 -4.96
CA ASP A 310 -21.09 -1.83 -4.98
C ASP A 310 -20.97 -2.40 -6.39
N ALA A 311 -20.85 -3.71 -6.50
CA ALA A 311 -20.74 -4.43 -7.76
C ALA A 311 -21.55 -5.73 -7.73
N ARG A 312 -21.96 -6.22 -8.90
CA ARG A 312 -22.61 -7.53 -9.07
C ARG A 312 -21.68 -8.59 -9.67
N ALA A 313 -20.58 -8.15 -10.27
CA ALA A 313 -19.56 -9.00 -10.85
C ALA A 313 -18.18 -8.46 -10.50
N ASP A 314 -17.20 -9.35 -10.57
CA ASP A 314 -15.83 -9.06 -10.20
C ASP A 314 -14.83 -9.48 -11.29
N VAL A 315 -14.20 -10.65 -11.18
CA VAL A 315 -13.45 -11.25 -12.30
C VAL A 315 -14.40 -11.53 -13.46
N HIS A 316 -14.01 -11.14 -14.67
CA HIS A 316 -14.81 -11.29 -15.88
C HIS A 316 -13.94 -11.36 -17.14
N VAL A 317 -14.61 -11.58 -18.27
CA VAL A 317 -14.11 -11.32 -19.62
C VAL A 317 -15.11 -10.37 -20.29
N ASP A 318 -14.66 -9.54 -21.23
CA ASP A 318 -15.61 -8.72 -22.00
C ASP A 318 -16.18 -9.53 -23.14
N ASN A 319 -17.40 -9.18 -23.56
CA ASN A 319 -18.09 -9.66 -24.76
C ASN A 319 -17.73 -11.09 -25.22
N PRO A 320 -18.11 -12.12 -24.45
CA PRO A 320 -17.62 -13.49 -24.68
C PRO A 320 -18.15 -14.14 -25.95
N THR A 321 -18.94 -13.44 -26.78
CA THR A 321 -19.50 -13.98 -28.02
C THR A 321 -18.72 -13.58 -29.27
N LEU A 322 -17.83 -12.58 -29.18
CA LEU A 322 -17.03 -12.11 -30.32
C LEU A 322 -15.59 -12.62 -30.25
N PRO A 323 -14.98 -13.00 -31.39
CA PRO A 323 -13.56 -13.31 -31.45
C PRO A 323 -12.72 -12.01 -31.51
N HIS A 324 -11.44 -12.09 -31.12
CA HIS A 324 -10.45 -11.01 -31.31
C HIS A 324 -10.83 -9.63 -30.72
N ILE A 325 -11.46 -9.65 -29.56
CA ILE A 325 -11.86 -8.45 -28.83
C ILE A 325 -10.75 -7.90 -27.94
N PHE A 326 -10.68 -6.58 -27.90
CA PHE A 326 -9.74 -5.82 -27.09
C PHE A 326 -10.48 -4.86 -26.18
N GLY A 327 -9.96 -4.76 -24.97
CA GLY A 327 -10.36 -3.79 -23.96
C GLY A 327 -9.27 -2.73 -23.84
N GLY A 328 -9.69 -1.48 -23.82
CA GLY A 328 -8.84 -0.34 -23.52
C GLY A 328 -9.30 0.33 -22.23
N VAL A 329 -8.36 0.64 -21.34
CA VAL A 329 -8.66 1.42 -20.13
C VAL A 329 -7.66 2.57 -20.04
N LEU A 330 -8.17 3.79 -20.22
CA LEU A 330 -7.41 5.02 -20.02
C LEU A 330 -7.67 5.55 -18.61
N TYR A 331 -6.61 5.60 -17.81
CA TYR A 331 -6.65 6.07 -16.43
C TYR A 331 -6.53 7.59 -16.33
N LEU A 332 -7.52 8.23 -15.71
CA LEU A 332 -7.64 9.68 -15.59
C LEU A 332 -7.75 10.15 -14.12
N SER A 333 -7.61 9.24 -13.15
CA SER A 333 -7.45 9.59 -11.73
C SER A 333 -6.15 10.38 -11.53
N ARG A 334 -6.15 11.33 -10.58
CA ARG A 334 -4.96 12.15 -10.32
C ARG A 334 -3.82 11.27 -9.79
N PRO A 335 -2.56 11.64 -10.03
CA PRO A 335 -1.41 10.87 -9.54
C PRO A 335 -1.48 10.53 -8.06
N GLU A 336 -1.90 11.48 -7.22
CA GLU A 336 -2.03 11.30 -5.77
C GLU A 336 -3.19 10.37 -5.35
N ASP A 337 -4.18 10.19 -6.22
CA ASP A 337 -5.33 9.33 -5.97
C ASP A 337 -5.16 7.93 -6.56
N CYS A 338 -4.24 7.74 -7.53
CA CYS A 338 -4.02 6.46 -8.21
C CYS A 338 -3.67 5.34 -7.22
N ARG A 339 -4.52 4.30 -7.19
CA ARG A 339 -4.31 3.08 -6.41
C ARG A 339 -4.75 1.86 -7.23
N GLY A 340 -4.06 0.75 -7.03
CA GLY A 340 -4.31 -0.49 -7.76
C GLY A 340 -4.21 -0.30 -9.28
N GLY A 341 -4.95 -1.10 -10.05
CA GLY A 341 -5.06 -1.01 -11.51
C GLY A 341 -5.96 -2.08 -12.09
N THR A 342 -5.57 -2.67 -13.22
CA THR A 342 -6.26 -3.82 -13.84
C THR A 342 -5.48 -5.09 -13.57
N ARG A 343 -6.12 -6.08 -12.94
CA ARG A 343 -5.54 -7.38 -12.57
C ARG A 343 -5.98 -8.46 -13.52
N PHE A 344 -5.10 -9.43 -13.75
CA PHE A 344 -5.35 -10.62 -14.55
C PHE A 344 -5.28 -11.88 -13.70
N TYR A 345 -6.11 -12.87 -14.03
CA TYR A 345 -6.32 -14.04 -13.20
C TYR A 345 -6.29 -15.35 -13.99
N ARG A 346 -6.03 -16.43 -13.26
CA ARG A 346 -6.28 -17.80 -13.65
C ARG A 346 -7.32 -18.41 -12.73
N HIS A 347 -8.30 -19.10 -13.29
CA HIS A 347 -9.26 -19.86 -12.51
C HIS A 347 -8.56 -21.08 -11.90
N ARG A 348 -8.57 -21.21 -10.58
CA ARG A 348 -7.77 -22.24 -9.88
C ARG A 348 -8.17 -23.66 -10.24
N ALA A 349 -9.48 -23.94 -10.30
CA ALA A 349 -9.96 -25.30 -10.51
C ALA A 349 -9.75 -25.79 -11.95
N THR A 350 -9.80 -24.89 -12.93
CA THR A 350 -9.65 -25.27 -14.35
C THR A 350 -8.27 -24.97 -14.93
N GLY A 351 -7.48 -24.13 -14.27
CA GLY A 351 -6.20 -23.64 -14.79
C GLY A 351 -6.35 -22.64 -15.96
N TRP A 352 -7.56 -22.24 -16.32
CA TRP A 352 -7.80 -21.33 -17.44
C TRP A 352 -7.60 -19.87 -17.02
N ASP A 353 -6.84 -19.12 -17.80
CA ASP A 353 -6.60 -17.67 -17.62
C ASP A 353 -7.29 -16.81 -18.68
N ARG A 354 -8.01 -17.45 -19.60
CA ARG A 354 -8.86 -16.84 -20.61
C ARG A 354 -10.08 -17.72 -20.90
N ARG A 355 -11.01 -17.18 -21.67
CA ARG A 355 -12.14 -17.91 -22.21
C ARG A 355 -11.63 -19.16 -22.97
N PRO A 356 -11.98 -20.38 -22.53
CA PRO A 356 -11.71 -21.61 -23.27
C PRO A 356 -12.54 -21.71 -24.56
N ASP A 357 -12.07 -22.51 -25.51
CA ASP A 357 -12.88 -22.92 -26.66
C ASP A 357 -13.95 -23.96 -26.27
N ASP A 358 -14.87 -24.23 -27.19
CA ASP A 358 -16.00 -25.13 -26.94
C ASP A 358 -15.56 -26.58 -26.67
N ALA A 359 -14.41 -27.00 -27.21
CA ALA A 359 -13.86 -28.33 -26.97
C ALA A 359 -13.32 -28.46 -25.54
N ALA A 360 -12.56 -27.47 -25.06
CA ALA A 360 -12.06 -27.42 -23.69
C ALA A 360 -13.20 -27.29 -22.67
N LEU A 361 -14.24 -26.51 -22.98
CA LEU A 361 -15.47 -26.43 -22.18
C LEU A 361 -16.14 -27.79 -22.03
N ALA A 362 -16.38 -28.47 -23.14
CA ALA A 362 -17.01 -29.80 -23.15
C ALA A 362 -16.17 -30.83 -22.38
N GLY A 363 -14.84 -30.80 -22.54
CA GLY A 363 -13.90 -31.68 -21.84
C GLY A 363 -13.94 -31.55 -20.32
N MET A 364 -14.42 -30.41 -19.80
CA MET A 364 -14.56 -30.10 -18.37
C MET A 364 -16.02 -30.11 -17.90
N GLY A 365 -16.94 -30.63 -18.72
CA GLY A 365 -18.35 -30.78 -18.35
C GLY A 365 -19.13 -29.46 -18.35
N HIS A 366 -18.69 -28.47 -19.13
CA HIS A 366 -19.44 -27.24 -19.38
C HIS A 366 -20.10 -27.27 -20.75
N ALA A 367 -21.42 -27.03 -20.79
CA ALA A 367 -22.19 -27.07 -22.04
C ALA A 367 -21.94 -25.85 -22.94
N SER A 368 -21.49 -24.74 -22.36
CA SER A 368 -21.13 -23.50 -23.06
C SER A 368 -20.33 -22.60 -22.12
N PHE A 369 -19.75 -21.53 -22.65
CA PHE A 369 -19.11 -20.52 -21.79
C PHE A 369 -20.12 -19.85 -20.85
N LEU A 370 -21.38 -19.68 -21.27
CA LEU A 370 -22.42 -19.14 -20.40
C LEU A 370 -22.71 -20.07 -19.20
N ASP A 371 -22.68 -21.39 -19.41
CA ASP A 371 -22.78 -22.37 -18.34
C ASP A 371 -21.57 -22.31 -17.39
N PHE A 372 -20.35 -22.16 -17.93
CA PHE A 372 -19.16 -21.88 -17.11
C PHE A 372 -19.34 -20.59 -16.30
N GLN A 373 -19.79 -19.50 -16.91
CA GLN A 373 -20.00 -18.22 -16.23
C GLN A 373 -21.01 -18.34 -15.09
N LYS A 374 -22.14 -19.02 -15.31
CA LYS A 374 -23.14 -19.23 -14.25
C LYS A 374 -22.58 -19.97 -13.04
N ARG A 375 -21.61 -20.87 -13.25
CA ARG A 375 -20.99 -21.68 -12.18
C ARG A 375 -19.80 -20.99 -11.51
N HIS A 376 -18.96 -20.29 -12.28
CA HIS A 376 -17.64 -19.83 -11.83
C HIS A 376 -17.41 -18.32 -11.92
N LEU A 377 -18.24 -17.61 -12.70
CA LEU A 377 -18.25 -16.13 -12.80
C LEU A 377 -19.65 -15.59 -12.48
N PRO A 378 -20.28 -16.01 -11.37
CA PRO A 378 -21.69 -15.72 -11.16
C PRO A 378 -21.91 -14.23 -10.99
N ILE A 379 -22.90 -13.71 -11.72
CA ILE A 379 -23.44 -12.37 -11.49
C ILE A 379 -24.30 -12.47 -10.23
N ASN A 380 -23.72 -12.13 -9.09
CA ASN A 380 -24.36 -12.26 -7.79
C ASN A 380 -25.27 -11.06 -7.48
N ARG A 381 -25.88 -11.12 -6.29
CA ARG A 381 -26.50 -9.94 -5.68
C ARG A 381 -25.46 -8.83 -5.55
N ARG A 382 -25.89 -7.58 -5.67
CA ARG A 382 -25.07 -6.39 -5.50
C ARG A 382 -24.47 -6.37 -4.08
N LEU A 383 -23.15 -6.35 -3.98
CA LEU A 383 -22.38 -6.32 -2.73
C LEU A 383 -21.37 -5.16 -2.75
N PRO A 384 -20.96 -4.61 -1.59
CA PRO A 384 -19.84 -3.69 -1.50
C PRO A 384 -18.59 -4.27 -2.18
N PHE A 385 -17.87 -3.47 -2.97
CA PHE A 385 -16.74 -3.98 -3.76
C PHE A 385 -15.63 -4.61 -2.89
N ALA A 386 -15.42 -4.11 -1.67
CA ALA A 386 -14.44 -4.67 -0.74
C ALA A 386 -14.73 -6.13 -0.34
N GLU A 387 -15.99 -6.54 -0.31
CA GLU A 387 -16.36 -7.93 -0.01
C GLU A 387 -16.00 -8.88 -1.16
N TRP A 388 -16.09 -8.41 -2.40
CA TRP A 388 -15.65 -9.18 -3.57
C TRP A 388 -14.15 -9.48 -3.54
N GLN A 389 -13.33 -8.48 -3.19
CA GLN A 389 -11.88 -8.65 -3.09
C GLN A 389 -11.48 -9.76 -2.12
N GLN A 390 -12.15 -9.84 -0.96
CA GLN A 390 -11.86 -10.84 0.07
C GLN A 390 -12.19 -12.27 -0.38
N GLN A 391 -13.18 -12.43 -1.26
CA GLN A 391 -13.64 -13.74 -1.74
C GLN A 391 -12.88 -14.20 -3.00
N ARG A 392 -12.19 -13.28 -3.67
CA ARG A 392 -11.57 -13.51 -4.99
C ARG A 392 -10.52 -14.62 -4.95
N ASP A 393 -9.67 -14.62 -3.94
CA ASP A 393 -8.48 -15.47 -3.89
C ASP A 393 -8.78 -16.96 -3.68
N ALA A 394 -9.98 -17.30 -3.18
CA ALA A 394 -10.44 -18.67 -3.01
C ALA A 394 -10.68 -19.39 -4.36
N THR A 395 -11.12 -18.64 -5.37
CA THR A 395 -11.51 -19.17 -6.69
C THR A 395 -10.48 -18.83 -7.77
N TRP A 396 -9.79 -17.70 -7.61
CA TRP A 396 -8.91 -17.12 -8.62
C TRP A 396 -7.48 -17.04 -8.11
N GLU A 397 -6.56 -17.41 -8.97
CA GLU A 397 -5.12 -17.17 -8.82
C GLU A 397 -4.80 -15.84 -9.54
N PHE A 398 -4.24 -14.88 -8.81
CA PHE A 398 -3.70 -13.67 -9.43
C PHE A 398 -2.48 -14.02 -10.28
N LEU A 399 -2.39 -13.43 -11.47
CA LEU A 399 -1.24 -13.56 -12.36
C LEU A 399 -0.34 -12.32 -12.30
N PHE A 400 -0.91 -11.15 -12.60
CA PHE A 400 -0.21 -9.87 -12.55
C PHE A 400 -1.23 -8.71 -12.53
N GLU A 401 -0.75 -7.51 -12.22
CA GLU A 401 -1.51 -6.27 -12.29
C GLU A 401 -0.80 -5.28 -13.19
N VAL A 402 -1.58 -4.51 -13.94
CA VAL A 402 -1.12 -3.28 -14.59
C VAL A 402 -1.64 -2.12 -13.76
N PRO A 403 -0.84 -1.57 -12.84
CA PRO A 403 -1.28 -0.47 -11.99
C PRO A 403 -1.65 0.77 -12.78
N MET A 404 -2.56 1.48 -12.14
CA MET A 404 -3.08 2.76 -12.53
C MET A 404 -1.97 3.81 -12.44
N ARG A 405 -1.87 4.60 -13.49
CA ARG A 405 -1.08 5.83 -13.52
C ARG A 405 -1.91 6.87 -14.27
N PHE A 406 -1.89 8.11 -13.82
CA PHE A 406 -2.51 9.20 -14.57
C PHE A 406 -1.97 9.22 -16.01
N ASN A 407 -2.87 9.37 -16.98
CA ASN A 407 -2.56 9.39 -18.41
C ASN A 407 -1.91 8.10 -18.94
N ARG A 408 -2.19 6.96 -18.32
CA ARG A 408 -1.85 5.64 -18.87
C ARG A 408 -3.05 5.04 -19.58
N LEU A 409 -2.83 4.62 -20.82
CA LEU A 409 -3.71 3.69 -21.52
C LEU A 409 -3.16 2.27 -21.34
N ILE A 410 -4.03 1.33 -20.99
CA ILE A 410 -3.76 -0.09 -21.20
C ILE A 410 -4.65 -0.62 -22.31
N VAL A 411 -4.11 -1.49 -23.14
CA VAL A 411 -4.84 -2.25 -24.16
C VAL A 411 -4.51 -3.71 -23.96
N PHE A 412 -5.50 -4.58 -24.00
CA PHE A 412 -5.31 -6.01 -23.82
C PHE A 412 -6.43 -6.79 -24.49
N ARG A 413 -6.17 -8.06 -24.80
CA ARG A 413 -7.23 -8.99 -25.20
C ARG A 413 -8.22 -9.23 -24.06
N SER A 414 -9.47 -8.87 -24.28
CA SER A 414 -10.50 -8.94 -23.24
C SER A 414 -11.08 -10.33 -23.00
N ASP A 415 -10.65 -11.34 -23.76
CA ASP A 415 -11.00 -12.73 -23.48
C ASP A 415 -10.19 -13.33 -22.31
N PHE A 416 -9.21 -12.61 -21.77
CA PHE A 416 -8.51 -12.98 -20.54
C PHE A 416 -9.29 -12.58 -19.30
N PHE A 417 -9.25 -13.42 -18.26
CA PHE A 417 -9.93 -13.13 -17.00
C PHE A 417 -9.26 -11.95 -16.30
N HIS A 418 -10.03 -10.90 -16.04
CA HIS A 418 -9.51 -9.67 -15.45
C HIS A 418 -10.51 -9.02 -14.50
N ALA A 419 -10.02 -8.12 -13.63
CA ALA A 419 -10.83 -7.35 -12.71
C ALA A 419 -10.16 -6.02 -12.36
N ILE A 420 -10.94 -5.08 -11.82
CA ILE A 420 -10.38 -3.91 -11.17
C ILE A 420 -9.76 -4.31 -9.82
N THR A 421 -8.73 -3.57 -9.44
CA THR A 421 -8.01 -3.84 -8.19
C THR A 421 -8.74 -3.31 -6.98
N GLU A 422 -8.96 -1.99 -6.94
CA GLU A 422 -9.40 -1.25 -5.75
C GLU A 422 -10.29 -0.09 -6.20
N LEU A 423 -11.18 0.31 -5.30
CA LEU A 423 -11.96 1.54 -5.39
C LEU A 423 -11.54 2.50 -4.27
N PHE A 424 -11.51 3.79 -4.58
CA PHE A 424 -11.03 4.83 -3.69
C PHE A 424 -11.76 6.15 -3.98
N GLY A 425 -11.56 7.14 -3.10
CA GLY A 425 -12.23 8.43 -3.18
C GLY A 425 -13.66 8.40 -2.62
N ASP A 426 -14.08 9.55 -2.11
CA ASP A 426 -15.43 9.80 -1.57
C ASP A 426 -16.26 10.73 -2.46
N ARG A 427 -15.63 11.31 -3.48
CA ARG A 427 -16.24 12.18 -4.48
C ARG A 427 -15.61 11.98 -5.87
N PRO A 428 -16.32 12.33 -6.96
CA PRO A 428 -15.88 12.08 -8.33
C PRO A 428 -14.46 12.56 -8.64
N GLU A 429 -14.04 13.72 -8.11
CA GLU A 429 -12.72 14.29 -8.37
C GLU A 429 -11.57 13.50 -7.73
N SER A 430 -11.86 12.71 -6.69
CA SER A 430 -10.89 11.85 -5.99
C SER A 430 -11.07 10.36 -6.33
N GLY A 431 -12.09 10.04 -7.14
CA GLY A 431 -12.48 8.68 -7.45
C GLY A 431 -11.63 8.03 -8.53
N ARG A 432 -11.91 6.76 -8.77
CA ARG A 432 -11.41 6.03 -9.94
C ARG A 432 -12.13 6.54 -11.19
N LEU A 433 -11.48 7.41 -11.96
CA LEU A 433 -11.98 7.94 -13.22
C LEU A 433 -11.24 7.26 -14.38
N VAL A 434 -12.00 6.62 -15.26
CA VAL A 434 -11.46 5.97 -16.46
C VAL A 434 -12.31 6.25 -17.69
N GLN A 435 -11.68 6.18 -18.86
CA GLN A 435 -12.38 5.98 -20.12
C GLN A 435 -12.17 4.55 -20.60
N LEU A 436 -13.25 3.91 -21.05
CA LEU A 436 -13.27 2.52 -21.48
C LEU A 436 -13.39 2.45 -23.00
N PHE A 437 -12.61 1.58 -23.62
CA PHE A 437 -12.64 1.34 -25.06
C PHE A 437 -12.84 -0.15 -25.32
N HIS A 438 -13.59 -0.47 -26.37
CA HIS A 438 -13.88 -1.83 -26.79
C HIS A 438 -13.83 -1.88 -28.31
N PHE A 439 -12.97 -2.74 -28.84
CA PHE A 439 -12.75 -2.83 -30.28
C PHE A 439 -12.30 -4.22 -30.71
N GLU A 440 -12.50 -4.53 -31.97
CA GLU A 440 -12.00 -5.71 -32.65
C GLU A 440 -10.72 -5.33 -33.39
N SER A 441 -9.78 -6.27 -33.47
CA SER A 441 -8.58 -6.11 -34.29
C SER A 441 -8.10 -7.47 -34.80
N GLU A 442 -7.71 -7.54 -36.06
CA GLU A 442 -7.13 -8.75 -36.64
C GLU A 442 -5.75 -9.03 -36.00
N ARG A 443 -5.34 -10.31 -35.98
CA ARG A 443 -4.09 -10.73 -35.33
C ARG A 443 -2.86 -10.19 -36.02
#